data_AF-A0A9C6SFG7-F1
#
_entry.id   AF-A0A9C6SFG7-F1
#
_cell.length_a   1.000
_cell.length_b   1.000
_cell.length_c   1.000
_cell.angle_alpha   90.00
_cell.angle_beta   90.00
_cell.angle_gamma   90.00
#
_symmetry.space_group_name_H-M   'P 1'
#
loop_
_entity.id
_entity.type
_entity.pdbx_description
1 polymer ?
#
loop_
_entity_poly.entity_id
_entity_poly.type
_entity_poly.pdbx_seq_one_letter_code
_entity_poly.pdbx_strand_id
1 'polypeptide(L)'
;MATATESPVNNESTEIRCQEKSKGGLCYEVILAEPTVQKRAPSPPQTSPTQQVAIEDKLRAAEERRLSLEAHKLAALAAKLSKIEEAARKKDELSAAFIAATRESLDAKMNNTEEKREAHIAELKNKLKEHLESVEKTRLSLEQQTQEVRCAVEEKLKTAAAQRDENIKRMLDRLKEHEEQVARVRQGLTERVQQLESQIQGKLDQAHERRQNIEREQKEKLRIHNTVKIAKVRQMADECATRELLVKKFEFDKRVSTAEQNRQREIQRRVQAIRQHERRAEMVRQNKAALSEQSVLPAEKETASSG
;
A
#
# COMPACT_ATOMS: atom_id res chain seq x y z
N MET A 1 139.37 -14.30 136.73
CA MET A 1 140.15 -15.46 137.20
C MET A 1 139.90 -16.58 136.21
N ALA A 2 140.84 -16.81 135.29
CA ALA A 2 141.74 -17.98 135.27
C ALA A 2 140.93 -19.29 135.12
N THR A 3 140.99 -20.05 134.03
CA THR A 3 142.20 -20.65 133.42
C THR A 3 141.83 -21.27 132.08
N ALA A 4 142.74 -21.19 131.10
CA ALA A 4 142.75 -22.05 129.91
C ALA A 4 143.52 -23.33 130.24
N THR A 5 143.04 -24.47 129.75
CA THR A 5 143.72 -25.76 129.76
C THR A 5 143.64 -26.35 128.35
N GLU A 6 144.75 -26.29 127.62
CA GLU A 6 145.17 -27.33 126.66
C GLU A 6 145.79 -28.46 127.51
N SER A 7 145.81 -29.76 127.21
CA SER A 7 145.68 -30.64 126.01
C SER A 7 145.19 -32.04 126.53
N PRO A 8 144.92 -33.11 125.72
CA PRO A 8 145.88 -33.74 124.80
C PRO A 8 145.30 -34.40 123.53
N VAL A 9 146.23 -34.80 122.66
CA VAL A 9 146.06 -35.52 121.38
C VAL A 9 145.74 -37.00 121.61
N ASN A 10 144.84 -37.58 120.81
CA ASN A 10 144.78 -39.03 120.55
C ASN A 10 144.36 -39.30 119.09
N ASN A 11 145.14 -40.11 118.38
CA ASN A 11 144.93 -40.57 116.99
C ASN A 11 144.28 -41.97 117.02
N GLU A 12 143.25 -42.22 116.20
CA GLU A 12 142.72 -43.53 115.69
C GLU A 12 141.44 -43.22 114.85
N SER A 13 141.11 -43.70 113.63
CA SER A 13 141.67 -44.67 112.66
C SER A 13 141.09 -44.38 111.25
N THR A 14 141.91 -44.02 110.24
CA THR A 14 141.46 -43.86 108.83
C THR A 14 141.64 -45.16 108.05
N GLU A 15 140.58 -45.68 107.41
CA GLU A 15 140.62 -46.93 106.62
C GLU A 15 140.49 -46.65 105.10
N ILE A 16 141.29 -47.34 104.28
CA ILE A 16 141.23 -47.26 102.82
C ILE A 16 140.80 -48.62 102.25
N ARG A 17 139.74 -48.64 101.43
CA ARG A 17 139.14 -49.85 100.88
C ARG A 17 138.88 -49.73 99.37
N CYS A 18 138.63 -50.85 98.69
CA CYS A 18 138.26 -50.91 97.27
C CYS A 18 139.30 -50.24 96.34
N GLN A 19 140.57 -50.50 96.58
CA GLN A 19 141.66 -49.96 95.78
C GLN A 19 141.73 -50.66 94.41
N GLU A 20 141.41 -49.95 93.34
CA GLU A 20 141.48 -50.44 91.96
C GLU A 20 142.61 -49.72 91.20
N LYS A 21 143.62 -50.49 90.78
CA LYS A 21 144.75 -50.01 89.98
C LYS A 21 144.50 -50.26 88.51
N SER A 22 144.31 -49.20 87.75
CA SER A 22 144.35 -49.26 86.28
C SER A 22 145.60 -48.55 85.74
N LYS A 23 145.97 -48.81 84.48
CA LYS A 23 147.12 -48.12 83.83
C LYS A 23 147.00 -46.59 83.81
N GLY A 24 145.78 -46.04 83.95
CA GLY A 24 145.51 -44.60 83.93
C GLY A 24 145.44 -43.94 85.31
N GLY A 25 145.64 -44.70 86.40
CA GLY A 25 145.59 -44.15 87.75
C GLY A 25 144.96 -45.10 88.76
N LEU A 26 145.01 -44.66 90.02
CA LEU A 26 144.53 -45.39 91.17
C LEU A 26 143.25 -44.74 91.70
N CYS A 27 142.18 -45.51 91.83
CA CYS A 27 141.05 -45.12 92.68
C CYS A 27 141.05 -45.97 93.94
N TYR A 28 140.65 -45.37 95.05
CA TYR A 28 140.40 -46.04 96.32
C TYR A 28 139.34 -45.24 97.08
N GLU A 29 138.53 -45.92 97.86
CA GLU A 29 137.62 -45.27 98.79
C GLU A 29 138.35 -45.02 100.11
N VAL A 30 138.36 -43.76 100.56
CA VAL A 30 138.86 -43.38 101.89
C VAL A 30 137.67 -43.23 102.81
N ILE A 31 137.61 -44.08 103.83
CA ILE A 31 136.57 -44.05 104.84
C ILE A 31 137.19 -43.43 106.09
N LEU A 32 136.87 -42.16 106.33
CA LEU A 32 137.36 -41.40 107.48
C LEU A 32 136.62 -41.76 108.78
N ALA A 33 135.40 -42.31 108.67
CA ALA A 33 134.61 -42.86 109.76
C ALA A 33 133.54 -43.80 109.18
N GLU A 34 133.19 -44.88 109.90
CA GLU A 34 132.12 -45.78 109.47
C GLU A 34 130.75 -45.07 109.48
N PRO A 35 129.91 -45.24 108.44
CA PRO A 35 128.62 -44.57 108.35
C PRO A 35 127.66 -45.08 109.44
N THR A 36 127.11 -44.16 110.23
CA THR A 36 126.34 -44.41 111.46
C THR A 36 124.93 -44.98 111.24
N VAL A 37 124.56 -45.33 110.00
CA VAL A 37 123.21 -45.77 109.63
C VAL A 37 123.28 -47.00 108.71
N GLN A 38 122.76 -48.15 109.18
CA GLN A 38 122.98 -49.47 108.56
C GLN A 38 122.06 -49.82 107.35
N LYS A 39 121.13 -48.97 106.91
CA LYS A 39 120.22 -49.28 105.77
C LYS A 39 119.98 -48.09 104.82
N ARG A 40 120.11 -48.38 103.51
CA ARG A 40 119.83 -47.48 102.38
C ARG A 40 118.33 -47.12 102.33
N ALA A 41 118.01 -45.85 102.04
CA ALA A 41 116.64 -45.41 101.81
C ALA A 41 116.01 -46.11 100.58
N PRO A 42 114.69 -46.42 100.60
CA PRO A 42 114.02 -47.05 99.47
C PRO A 42 113.98 -46.10 98.26
N SER A 43 114.23 -46.62 97.06
CA SER A 43 114.14 -45.86 95.82
C SER A 43 112.72 -45.28 95.62
N PRO A 44 112.59 -44.11 94.95
CA PRO A 44 111.28 -43.55 94.61
C PRO A 44 110.42 -44.55 93.83
N PRO A 45 109.07 -44.54 93.98
CA PRO A 45 108.20 -45.43 93.22
C PRO A 45 108.39 -45.19 91.72
N GLN A 46 108.71 -46.25 90.98
CA GLN A 46 108.78 -46.23 89.53
C GLN A 46 107.40 -45.84 88.99
N THR A 47 107.29 -44.66 88.35
CA THR A 47 106.09 -44.30 87.62
C THR A 47 105.94 -45.27 86.44
N SER A 48 104.80 -45.94 86.36
CA SER A 48 104.47 -46.85 85.26
C SER A 48 104.67 -46.15 83.90
N PRO A 49 105.16 -46.84 82.87
CA PRO A 49 105.43 -46.22 81.58
C PRO A 49 104.16 -45.58 81.03
N THR A 50 104.22 -44.28 80.73
CA THR A 50 103.10 -43.53 80.16
C THR A 50 102.60 -44.25 78.91
N GLN A 51 101.34 -44.68 78.91
CA GLN A 51 100.72 -45.36 77.78
C GLN A 51 100.67 -44.41 76.58
N GLN A 52 101.06 -44.89 75.40
CA GLN A 52 101.20 -44.08 74.19
C GLN A 52 99.91 -43.33 73.82
N VAL A 53 98.75 -43.95 74.05
CA VAL A 53 97.42 -43.35 73.87
C VAL A 53 97.23 -42.08 74.72
N ALA A 54 97.71 -42.07 75.97
CA ALA A 54 97.61 -40.91 76.85
C ALA A 54 98.52 -39.74 76.43
N ILE A 55 99.58 -40.00 75.65
CA ILE A 55 100.43 -38.98 75.06
C ILE A 55 99.76 -38.40 73.81
N GLU A 56 99.22 -39.27 72.95
CA GLU A 56 98.49 -38.88 71.74
C GLU A 56 97.25 -38.05 72.06
N ASP A 57 96.47 -38.42 73.08
CA ASP A 57 95.29 -37.65 73.50
C ASP A 57 95.67 -36.26 74.05
N LYS A 58 96.81 -36.14 74.76
CA LYS A 58 97.32 -34.84 75.21
C LYS A 58 97.78 -33.95 74.05
N LEU A 59 98.38 -34.54 73.02
CA LEU A 59 98.77 -33.82 71.81
C LEU A 59 97.54 -33.41 70.99
N ARG A 60 96.55 -34.30 70.83
CA ARG A 60 95.26 -34.00 70.18
C ARG A 60 94.50 -32.90 70.91
N ALA A 61 94.41 -32.95 72.24
CA ALA A 61 93.78 -31.89 73.04
C ALA A 61 94.56 -30.55 73.00
N ALA A 62 95.88 -30.58 72.80
CA ALA A 62 96.66 -29.36 72.55
C ALA A 62 96.39 -28.79 71.15
N GLU A 63 96.29 -29.66 70.14
CA GLU A 63 95.95 -29.28 68.77
C GLU A 63 94.52 -28.75 68.63
N GLU A 64 93.53 -29.39 69.26
CA GLU A 64 92.15 -28.90 69.31
C GLU A 64 92.05 -27.54 70.01
N ARG A 65 92.80 -27.31 71.09
CA ARG A 65 92.89 -25.99 71.72
C ARG A 65 93.50 -24.95 70.78
N ARG A 66 94.55 -25.29 70.03
CA ARG A 66 95.14 -24.41 69.01
C ARG A 66 94.13 -24.05 67.92
N LEU A 67 93.47 -25.05 67.36
CA LEU A 67 92.42 -24.90 66.33
C LEU A 67 91.23 -24.08 66.85
N SER A 68 90.77 -24.32 68.07
CA SER A 68 89.68 -23.57 68.69
C SER A 68 90.04 -22.09 68.88
N LEU A 69 91.24 -21.80 69.36
CA LEU A 69 91.73 -20.42 69.50
C LEU A 69 91.89 -19.71 68.15
N GLU A 70 92.34 -20.44 67.13
CA GLU A 70 92.44 -19.92 65.76
C GLU A 70 91.06 -19.67 65.15
N ALA A 71 90.12 -20.61 65.30
CA ALA A 71 88.74 -20.45 64.86
C ALA A 71 88.05 -19.27 65.55
N HIS A 72 88.27 -19.08 66.87
CA HIS A 72 87.74 -17.92 67.59
C HIS A 72 88.34 -16.60 67.08
N LYS A 73 89.64 -16.57 66.76
CA LYS A 73 90.28 -15.39 66.15
C LYS A 73 89.69 -15.09 64.77
N LEU A 74 89.51 -16.12 63.93
CA LEU A 74 88.91 -15.98 62.61
C LEU A 74 87.45 -15.52 62.70
N ALA A 75 86.65 -16.07 63.61
CA ALA A 75 85.27 -15.66 63.83
C ALA A 75 85.18 -14.19 64.30
N ALA A 76 86.07 -13.77 65.20
CA ALA A 76 86.13 -12.38 65.66
C ALA A 76 86.54 -11.42 64.53
N LEU A 77 87.45 -11.82 63.63
CA LEU A 77 87.80 -11.05 62.45
C LEU A 77 86.64 -10.99 61.44
N ALA A 78 85.97 -12.11 61.18
CA ALA A 78 84.80 -12.17 60.31
C ALA A 78 83.65 -11.28 60.82
N ALA A 79 83.38 -11.28 62.13
CA ALA A 79 82.39 -10.39 62.74
C ALA A 79 82.73 -8.91 62.57
N LYS A 80 84.01 -8.53 62.68
CA LYS A 80 84.46 -7.15 62.42
C LYS A 80 84.30 -6.76 60.96
N LEU A 81 84.65 -7.64 60.02
CA LEU A 81 84.47 -7.41 58.59
C LEU A 81 82.98 -7.27 58.23
N SER A 82 82.13 -8.17 58.74
CA SER A 82 80.68 -8.10 58.56
C SER A 82 80.09 -6.78 59.07
N LYS A 83 80.53 -6.28 60.23
CA LYS A 83 80.10 -4.97 60.75
C LYS A 83 80.53 -3.79 59.86
N ILE A 84 81.72 -3.88 59.25
CA ILE A 84 82.20 -2.87 58.29
C ILE A 84 81.35 -2.91 57.01
N GLU A 85 81.06 -4.09 56.48
CA GLU A 85 80.19 -4.28 55.31
C GLU A 85 78.77 -3.77 55.57
N GLU A 86 78.18 -4.07 56.73
CA GLU A 86 76.84 -3.57 57.10
C GLU A 86 76.81 -2.04 57.20
N ALA A 87 77.85 -1.43 57.77
CA ALA A 87 77.96 0.03 57.84
C ALA A 87 78.08 0.66 56.44
N ALA A 88 78.85 0.01 55.54
CA ALA A 88 78.96 0.44 54.15
C ALA A 88 77.61 0.33 53.42
N ARG A 89 76.91 -0.81 53.53
CA ARG A 89 75.58 -1.00 52.93
C ARG A 89 74.58 0.03 53.44
N LYS A 90 74.52 0.29 54.75
CA LYS A 90 73.62 1.32 55.32
C LYS A 90 73.92 2.71 54.78
N LYS A 91 75.19 3.06 54.59
CA LYS A 91 75.57 4.33 53.97
C LYS A 91 75.07 4.41 52.53
N ASP A 92 75.23 3.36 51.75
CA ASP A 92 74.79 3.30 50.36
C ASP A 92 73.26 3.33 50.24
N GLU A 93 72.55 2.63 51.13
CA GLU A 93 71.08 2.64 51.24
C GLU A 93 70.55 4.05 51.56
N LEU A 94 71.14 4.75 52.54
CA LEU A 94 70.75 6.12 52.87
C LEU A 94 71.02 7.08 51.70
N SER A 95 72.14 6.92 51.01
CA SER A 95 72.47 7.70 49.82
C SER A 95 71.46 7.46 48.69
N ALA A 96 71.15 6.19 48.41
CA ALA A 96 70.17 5.80 47.40
C ALA A 96 68.75 6.31 47.74
N ALA A 97 68.33 6.18 49.00
CA ALA A 97 67.04 6.68 49.48
C ALA A 97 66.94 8.21 49.35
N PHE A 98 68.02 8.93 49.66
CA PHE A 98 68.08 10.38 49.49
C PHE A 98 67.97 10.79 48.01
N ILE A 99 68.68 10.12 47.12
CA ILE A 99 68.61 10.37 45.67
C ILE A 99 67.20 10.07 45.15
N ALA A 100 66.59 8.96 45.56
CA ALA A 100 65.24 8.58 45.16
C ALA A 100 64.19 9.59 45.64
N ALA A 101 64.21 9.97 46.92
CA ALA A 101 63.26 10.93 47.49
C ALA A 101 63.41 12.32 46.86
N THR A 102 64.63 12.76 46.56
CA THR A 102 64.88 14.05 45.89
C THR A 102 64.35 14.04 44.46
N ARG A 103 64.56 12.94 43.74
CA ARG A 103 64.02 12.74 42.39
C ARG A 103 62.49 12.73 42.39
N GLU A 104 61.88 11.94 43.26
CA GLU A 104 60.42 11.86 43.39
C GLU A 104 59.80 13.22 43.77
N SER A 105 60.45 13.99 44.65
CA SER A 105 60.01 15.34 45.01
C SER A 105 60.05 16.31 43.82
N LEU A 106 61.06 16.20 42.96
CA LEU A 106 61.16 17.00 41.74
C LEU A 106 60.09 16.58 40.72
N ASP A 107 59.96 15.28 40.48
CA ASP A 107 58.97 14.70 39.56
C ASP A 107 57.55 15.11 39.99
N ALA A 108 57.23 15.05 41.29
CA ALA A 108 55.94 15.49 41.82
C ALA A 108 55.66 16.98 41.59
N LYS A 109 56.68 17.85 41.72
CA LYS A 109 56.52 19.30 41.45
C LYS A 109 56.31 19.59 39.97
N MET A 110 57.02 18.87 39.09
CA MET A 110 56.85 18.98 37.64
C MET A 110 55.43 18.54 37.24
N ASN A 111 55.01 17.36 37.67
CA ASN A 111 53.68 16.81 37.39
C ASN A 111 52.57 17.73 37.92
N ASN A 112 52.69 18.27 39.15
CA ASN A 112 51.70 19.20 39.70
C ASN A 112 51.58 20.49 38.85
N THR A 113 52.70 20.98 38.33
CA THR A 113 52.71 22.16 37.46
C THR A 113 52.07 21.86 36.12
N GLU A 114 52.36 20.71 35.54
CA GLU A 114 51.73 20.23 34.31
C GLU A 114 50.22 20.03 34.47
N GLU A 115 49.78 19.33 35.52
CA GLU A 115 48.37 19.11 35.84
C GLU A 115 47.60 20.43 36.01
N LYS A 116 48.17 21.41 36.72
CA LYS A 116 47.55 22.75 36.87
C LYS A 116 47.44 23.47 35.54
N ARG A 117 48.48 23.40 34.71
CA ARG A 117 48.49 24.01 33.38
C ARG A 117 47.45 23.35 32.48
N GLU A 118 47.37 22.03 32.48
CA GLU A 118 46.40 21.26 31.70
C GLU A 118 44.97 21.50 32.18
N ALA A 119 44.73 21.55 33.48
CA ALA A 119 43.42 21.88 34.05
C ALA A 119 42.94 23.27 33.61
N HIS A 120 43.82 24.28 33.65
CA HIS A 120 43.49 25.63 33.18
C HIS A 120 43.19 25.66 31.67
N ILE A 121 43.98 24.95 30.86
CA ILE A 121 43.72 24.83 29.41
C ILE A 121 42.39 24.11 29.15
N ALA A 122 42.10 23.04 29.90
CA ALA A 122 40.84 22.30 29.78
C ALA A 122 39.63 23.17 30.17
N GLU A 123 39.73 23.95 31.23
CA GLU A 123 38.70 24.90 31.64
C GLU A 123 38.40 25.93 30.54
N LEU A 124 39.45 26.53 29.95
CA LEU A 124 39.29 27.48 28.84
C LEU A 124 38.64 26.83 27.61
N LYS A 125 39.07 25.61 27.25
CA LYS A 125 38.48 24.86 26.14
C LYS A 125 37.01 24.54 26.39
N ASN A 126 36.63 24.17 27.61
CA ASN A 126 35.25 23.91 27.97
C ASN A 126 34.39 25.18 27.88
N LYS A 127 34.85 26.32 28.40
CA LYS A 127 34.14 27.61 28.25
C LYS A 127 33.93 28.00 26.79
N LEU A 128 34.94 27.80 25.95
CA LEU A 128 34.82 28.05 24.51
C LEU A 128 33.81 27.12 23.86
N LYS A 129 33.81 25.83 24.22
CA LYS A 129 32.86 24.84 23.72
C LYS A 129 31.42 25.20 24.10
N GLU A 130 31.18 25.53 25.37
CA GLU A 130 29.86 25.97 25.87
C GLU A 130 29.38 27.24 25.14
N HIS A 131 30.29 28.19 24.90
CA HIS A 131 29.94 29.39 24.15
C HIS A 131 29.53 29.07 22.71
N LEU A 132 30.27 28.21 22.01
CA LEU A 132 29.92 27.76 20.66
C LEU A 132 28.56 27.05 20.63
N GLU A 133 28.29 26.17 21.60
CA GLU A 133 27.00 25.49 21.73
C GLU A 133 25.85 26.50 21.96
N SER A 134 26.07 27.52 22.79
CA SER A 134 25.08 28.58 23.02
C SER A 134 24.82 29.42 21.76
N VAL A 135 25.86 29.75 20.99
CA VAL A 135 25.73 30.46 19.71
C VAL A 135 24.95 29.62 18.71
N GLU A 136 25.27 28.33 18.60
CA GLU A 136 24.59 27.42 17.68
C GLU A 136 23.11 27.23 18.05
N LYS A 137 22.80 27.11 19.34
CA LYS A 137 21.42 27.08 19.83
C LYS A 137 20.65 28.34 19.44
N THR A 138 21.27 29.51 19.56
CA THR A 138 20.66 30.79 19.17
C THR A 138 20.45 30.86 17.66
N ARG A 139 21.43 30.42 16.87
CA ARG A 139 21.34 30.33 15.40
C ARG A 139 20.16 29.46 14.96
N LEU A 140 20.06 28.24 15.50
CA LEU A 140 18.97 27.30 15.21
C LEU A 140 17.61 27.86 15.62
N SER A 141 17.51 28.51 16.78
CA SER A 141 16.27 29.13 17.24
C SER A 141 15.80 30.26 16.31
N LEU A 142 16.72 31.10 15.81
CA LEU A 142 16.40 32.16 14.86
C LEU A 142 15.98 31.62 13.50
N GLU A 143 16.65 30.55 13.04
CA GLU A 143 16.30 29.85 11.81
C GLU A 143 14.89 29.23 11.89
N GLN A 144 14.58 28.56 13.00
CA GLN A 144 13.25 28.01 13.26
C GLN A 144 12.18 29.12 13.28
N GLN A 145 12.40 30.21 14.02
CA GLN A 145 11.45 31.33 14.07
C GLN A 145 11.22 31.94 12.68
N THR A 146 12.28 32.09 11.89
CA THR A 146 12.19 32.60 10.52
C THR A 146 11.38 31.66 9.63
N GLN A 147 11.58 30.35 9.76
CA GLN A 147 10.83 29.35 9.01
C GLN A 147 9.35 29.33 9.41
N GLU A 148 9.04 29.40 10.70
CA GLU A 148 7.67 29.48 11.20
C GLU A 148 6.93 30.70 10.64
N VAL A 149 7.58 31.87 10.63
CA VAL A 149 7.02 33.10 10.02
C VAL A 149 6.79 32.92 8.52
N ARG A 150 7.74 32.32 7.79
CA ARG A 150 7.58 32.04 6.35
C ARG A 150 6.38 31.13 6.08
N CYS A 151 6.28 30.00 6.78
CA CYS A 151 5.15 29.07 6.62
C CYS A 151 3.81 29.74 6.97
N ALA A 152 3.76 30.56 8.02
CA ALA A 152 2.54 31.28 8.39
C ALA A 152 2.11 32.30 7.32
N VAL A 153 3.06 32.97 6.67
CA VAL A 153 2.77 33.89 5.55
C VAL A 153 2.27 33.11 4.33
N GLU A 154 2.93 32.00 3.97
CA GLU A 154 2.53 31.16 2.85
C GLU A 154 1.10 30.62 3.01
N GLU A 155 0.76 30.09 4.18
CA GLU A 155 -0.60 29.57 4.46
C GLU A 155 -1.66 30.69 4.43
N LYS A 156 -1.34 31.90 4.92
CA LYS A 156 -2.23 33.06 4.79
C LYS A 156 -2.46 33.44 3.33
N LEU A 157 -1.41 33.47 2.51
CA LEU A 157 -1.52 33.77 1.08
C LEU A 157 -2.34 32.71 0.34
N LYS A 158 -2.11 31.43 0.64
CA LYS A 158 -2.84 30.30 0.08
C LYS A 158 -4.32 30.34 0.45
N THR A 159 -4.64 30.60 1.71
CA THR A 159 -6.03 30.76 2.18
C THR A 159 -6.70 31.95 1.51
N ALA A 160 -6.01 33.10 1.41
CA ALA A 160 -6.54 34.28 0.73
C ALA A 160 -6.75 34.04 -0.77
N ALA A 161 -5.87 33.30 -1.44
CA ALA A 161 -6.05 32.90 -2.83
C ALA A 161 -7.27 32.00 -3.00
N ALA A 162 -7.39 30.94 -2.19
CA ALA A 162 -8.54 30.04 -2.22
C ALA A 162 -9.87 30.78 -1.98
N GLN A 163 -9.91 31.71 -1.03
CA GLN A 163 -11.10 32.54 -0.78
C GLN A 163 -11.45 33.46 -1.96
N ARG A 164 -10.45 34.04 -2.65
CA ARG A 164 -10.69 34.83 -3.86
C ARG A 164 -11.24 33.96 -4.99
N ASP A 165 -10.63 32.80 -5.23
CA ASP A 165 -11.05 31.88 -6.29
C ASP A 165 -12.47 31.36 -6.03
N GLU A 166 -12.79 31.01 -4.78
CA GLU A 166 -14.13 30.56 -4.42
C GLU A 166 -15.17 31.67 -4.58
N ASN A 167 -14.83 32.92 -4.24
CA ASN A 167 -15.72 34.07 -4.45
C ASN A 167 -15.99 34.28 -5.94
N ILE A 168 -14.94 34.29 -6.77
CA ILE A 168 -15.05 34.42 -8.23
C ILE A 168 -15.90 33.28 -8.80
N LYS A 169 -15.64 32.04 -8.37
CA LYS A 169 -16.42 30.88 -8.78
C LYS A 169 -17.90 31.05 -8.46
N ARG A 170 -18.26 31.48 -7.24
CA ARG A 170 -19.65 31.75 -6.87
C ARG A 170 -20.30 32.84 -7.74
N MET A 171 -19.55 33.87 -8.13
CA MET A 171 -20.07 34.88 -9.06
C MET A 171 -20.32 34.30 -10.45
N LEU A 172 -19.39 33.51 -10.98
CA LEU A 172 -19.51 32.86 -12.29
C LEU A 172 -20.66 31.86 -12.33
N ASP A 173 -20.82 31.05 -11.27
CA ASP A 173 -21.91 30.08 -11.16
C ASP A 173 -23.28 30.78 -11.20
N ARG A 174 -23.45 31.89 -10.47
CA ARG A 174 -24.68 32.71 -10.53
C ARG A 174 -24.94 33.29 -11.91
N LEU A 175 -23.91 33.77 -12.61
CA LEU A 175 -24.05 34.28 -13.97
C LEU A 175 -24.49 33.16 -14.92
N LYS A 176 -23.89 31.98 -14.79
CA LYS A 176 -24.27 30.81 -15.58
C LYS A 176 -25.72 30.38 -15.32
N GLU A 177 -26.16 30.34 -14.06
CA GLU A 177 -27.55 30.06 -13.71
C GLU A 177 -28.54 31.05 -14.35
N HIS A 178 -28.16 32.34 -14.39
CA HIS A 178 -28.95 33.37 -15.08
C HIS A 178 -28.99 33.13 -16.60
N GLU A 179 -27.86 32.81 -17.23
CA GLU A 179 -27.82 32.48 -18.66
C GLU A 179 -28.69 31.26 -18.98
N GLU A 180 -28.64 30.21 -18.16
CA GLU A 180 -29.49 29.04 -18.29
C GLU A 180 -30.97 29.38 -18.12
N GLN A 181 -31.32 30.26 -17.17
CA GLN A 181 -32.68 30.74 -17.00
C GLN A 181 -33.17 31.50 -18.24
N VAL A 182 -32.35 32.39 -18.80
CA VAL A 182 -32.65 33.12 -20.04
C VAL A 182 -32.85 32.14 -21.19
N ALA A 183 -31.99 31.12 -21.32
CA ALA A 183 -32.12 30.08 -22.34
C ALA A 183 -33.44 29.30 -22.20
N ARG A 184 -33.81 28.89 -20.97
CA ARG A 184 -35.10 28.24 -20.68
C ARG A 184 -36.29 29.10 -21.08
N VAL A 185 -36.26 30.41 -20.75
CA VAL A 185 -37.35 31.33 -21.12
C VAL A 185 -37.44 31.50 -22.64
N ARG A 186 -36.30 31.67 -23.33
CA ARG A 186 -36.26 31.76 -24.79
C ARG A 186 -36.82 30.50 -25.45
N GLN A 187 -36.40 29.32 -24.99
CA GLN A 187 -36.91 28.05 -25.48
C GLN A 187 -38.42 27.95 -25.27
N GLY A 188 -38.93 28.25 -24.07
CA GLY A 188 -40.37 28.21 -23.80
C GLY A 188 -41.18 29.18 -24.67
N LEU A 189 -40.62 30.36 -25.00
CA LEU A 189 -41.23 31.28 -25.95
C LEU A 189 -41.26 30.69 -27.37
N THR A 190 -40.15 30.11 -27.84
CA THR A 190 -40.05 29.44 -29.14
C THR A 190 -41.07 28.30 -29.26
N GLU A 191 -41.19 27.45 -28.24
CA GLU A 191 -42.16 26.35 -28.21
C GLU A 191 -43.61 26.88 -28.28
N ARG A 192 -43.93 27.95 -27.55
CA ARG A 192 -45.25 28.58 -27.61
C ARG A 192 -45.55 29.16 -28.98
N VAL A 193 -44.56 29.78 -29.64
CA VAL A 193 -44.70 30.29 -31.01
C VAL A 193 -44.98 29.14 -31.98
N GLN A 194 -44.20 28.04 -31.92
CA GLN A 194 -44.41 26.86 -32.76
C GLN A 194 -45.80 26.23 -32.55
N GLN A 195 -46.28 26.19 -31.31
CA GLN A 195 -47.63 25.71 -31.01
C GLN A 195 -48.70 26.60 -31.66
N LEU A 196 -48.56 27.93 -31.57
CA LEU A 196 -49.48 28.87 -32.21
C LEU A 196 -49.42 28.78 -33.74
N GLU A 197 -48.24 28.64 -34.33
CA GLU A 197 -48.06 28.43 -35.77
C GLU A 197 -48.75 27.15 -36.23
N SER A 198 -48.55 26.04 -35.52
CA SER A 198 -49.23 24.76 -35.81
C SER A 198 -50.76 24.88 -35.69
N GLN A 199 -51.27 25.58 -34.67
CA GLN A 199 -52.70 25.83 -34.52
C GLN A 199 -53.27 26.68 -35.66
N ILE A 200 -52.55 27.73 -36.08
CA ILE A 200 -52.96 28.59 -37.20
C ILE A 200 -52.96 27.76 -38.49
N GLN A 201 -51.90 26.99 -38.74
CA GLN A 201 -51.80 26.13 -39.91
C GLN A 201 -52.94 25.10 -39.95
N GLY A 202 -53.20 24.42 -38.84
CA GLY A 202 -54.31 23.47 -38.75
C GLY A 202 -55.69 24.10 -39.01
N LYS A 203 -55.91 25.36 -38.58
CA LYS A 203 -57.14 26.10 -38.92
C LYS A 203 -57.22 26.47 -40.40
N LEU A 204 -56.10 26.84 -41.02
CA LEU A 204 -56.03 27.13 -42.45
C LEU A 204 -56.31 25.88 -43.29
N ASP A 205 -55.74 24.74 -42.92
CA ASP A 205 -55.93 23.45 -43.59
C ASP A 205 -57.40 23.01 -43.48
N GLN A 206 -58.00 23.07 -42.29
CA GLN A 206 -59.43 22.80 -42.11
C GLN A 206 -60.31 23.73 -42.93
N ALA A 207 -59.99 25.03 -42.99
CA ALA A 207 -60.75 25.99 -43.80
C ALA A 207 -60.63 25.67 -45.29
N HIS A 208 -59.46 25.23 -45.75
CA HIS A 208 -59.20 24.81 -47.12
C HIS A 208 -59.95 23.52 -47.46
N GLU A 209 -59.91 22.50 -46.61
CA GLU A 209 -60.68 21.26 -46.76
C GLU A 209 -62.18 21.52 -46.83
N ARG A 210 -62.71 22.38 -45.95
CA ARG A 210 -64.13 22.78 -45.98
C ARG A 210 -64.49 23.42 -47.32
N ARG A 211 -63.66 24.34 -47.83
CA ARG A 211 -63.87 24.94 -49.16
C ARG A 211 -63.87 23.90 -50.27
N GLN A 212 -62.90 22.98 -50.27
CA GLN A 212 -62.83 21.90 -51.26
C GLN A 212 -64.01 20.93 -51.16
N ASN A 213 -64.47 20.60 -49.95
CA ASN A 213 -65.65 19.77 -49.74
C ASN A 213 -66.90 20.44 -50.33
N ILE A 214 -67.13 21.72 -50.02
CA ILE A 214 -68.26 22.48 -50.57
C ILE A 214 -68.18 22.54 -52.10
N GLU A 215 -67.00 22.80 -52.66
CA GLU A 215 -66.79 22.83 -54.10
C GLU A 215 -67.06 21.46 -54.76
N ARG A 216 -66.58 20.37 -54.15
CA ARG A 216 -66.86 19.00 -54.61
C ARG A 216 -68.35 18.68 -54.54
N GLU A 217 -69.02 19.03 -53.46
CA GLU A 217 -70.47 18.84 -53.31
C GLU A 217 -71.26 19.65 -54.34
N GLN A 218 -70.87 20.90 -54.62
CA GLN A 218 -71.49 21.72 -55.64
C GLN A 218 -71.27 21.14 -57.05
N LYS A 219 -70.04 20.73 -57.38
CA LYS A 219 -69.73 20.06 -58.66
C LYS A 219 -70.53 18.76 -58.81
N GLU A 220 -70.66 17.96 -57.76
CA GLU A 220 -71.45 16.73 -57.79
C GLU A 220 -72.95 16.99 -57.94
N LYS A 221 -73.50 18.00 -57.24
CA LYS A 221 -74.89 18.46 -57.46
C LYS A 221 -75.14 18.88 -58.91
N LEU A 222 -74.21 19.64 -59.49
CA LEU A 222 -74.26 20.03 -60.91
C LEU A 222 -74.17 18.82 -61.84
N ARG A 223 -73.29 17.85 -61.57
CA ARG A 223 -73.17 16.60 -62.35
C ARG A 223 -74.46 15.78 -62.28
N ILE A 224 -75.05 15.61 -61.10
CA ILE A 224 -76.33 14.91 -60.92
C ILE A 224 -77.44 15.59 -61.73
N HIS A 225 -77.52 16.93 -61.69
CA HIS A 225 -78.53 17.66 -62.44
C HIS A 225 -78.31 17.56 -63.96
N ASN A 226 -77.12 17.94 -64.44
CA ASN A 226 -76.82 18.06 -65.87
C ASN A 226 -76.63 16.72 -66.57
N THR A 227 -76.14 15.70 -65.87
CA THR A 227 -75.88 14.39 -66.47
C THR A 227 -76.98 13.41 -66.11
N VAL A 228 -77.20 13.15 -64.82
CA VAL A 228 -78.08 12.04 -64.40
C VAL A 228 -79.55 12.36 -64.63
N LYS A 229 -80.03 13.54 -64.19
CA LYS A 229 -81.44 13.92 -64.35
C LYS A 229 -81.78 14.18 -65.82
N ILE A 230 -80.92 14.87 -66.57
CA ILE A 230 -81.13 15.08 -68.01
C ILE A 230 -81.14 13.75 -68.76
N ALA A 231 -80.20 12.84 -68.47
CA ALA A 231 -80.21 11.51 -69.08
C ALA A 231 -81.51 10.74 -68.76
N LYS A 232 -81.99 10.82 -67.52
CA LYS A 232 -83.26 10.19 -67.12
C LYS A 232 -84.48 10.81 -67.82
N VAL A 233 -84.52 12.15 -67.97
CA VAL A 233 -85.58 12.83 -68.72
C VAL A 233 -85.54 12.46 -70.19
N ARG A 234 -84.35 12.39 -70.80
CA ARG A 234 -84.18 11.92 -72.19
C ARG A 234 -84.67 10.48 -72.34
N GLN A 235 -84.25 9.58 -71.44
CA GLN A 235 -84.73 8.20 -71.42
C GLN A 235 -86.26 8.12 -71.29
N MET A 236 -86.87 8.87 -70.38
CA MET A 236 -88.33 8.90 -70.24
C MET A 236 -89.03 9.47 -71.47
N ALA A 237 -88.45 10.48 -72.12
CA ALA A 237 -88.98 11.03 -73.36
C ALA A 237 -88.90 10.00 -74.50
N ASP A 238 -87.79 9.27 -74.61
CA ASP A 238 -87.61 8.17 -75.57
C ASP A 238 -88.61 7.02 -75.29
N GLU A 239 -88.82 6.66 -74.02
CA GLU A 239 -89.83 5.69 -73.58
C GLU A 239 -91.26 6.15 -73.89
N CYS A 240 -91.57 7.44 -73.72
CA CYS A 240 -92.88 7.99 -74.06
C CYS A 240 -93.10 8.03 -75.58
N ALA A 241 -92.10 8.47 -76.34
CA ALA A 241 -92.15 8.50 -77.81
C ALA A 241 -92.32 7.09 -78.39
N THR A 242 -91.62 6.10 -77.85
CA THR A 242 -91.80 4.69 -78.25
C THR A 242 -93.20 4.17 -77.88
N ARG A 243 -93.75 4.56 -76.72
CA ARG A 243 -95.13 4.20 -76.34
C ARG A 243 -96.18 4.84 -77.25
N GLU A 244 -96.02 6.10 -77.63
CA GLU A 244 -96.89 6.77 -78.60
C GLU A 244 -96.82 6.11 -79.98
N LEU A 245 -95.62 5.72 -80.43
CA LEU A 245 -95.46 4.96 -81.67
C LEU A 245 -96.17 3.61 -81.60
N LEU A 246 -96.11 2.91 -80.46
CA LEU A 246 -96.85 1.66 -80.25
C LEU A 246 -98.37 1.86 -80.25
N VAL A 247 -98.89 2.94 -79.66
CA VAL A 247 -100.32 3.27 -79.70
C VAL A 247 -100.76 3.60 -81.12
N LYS A 248 -100.02 4.45 -81.85
CA LYS A 248 -100.31 4.75 -83.25
C LYS A 248 -100.26 3.50 -84.13
N LYS A 249 -99.30 2.61 -83.88
CA LYS A 249 -99.22 1.30 -84.55
C LYS A 249 -100.48 0.48 -84.26
N PHE A 250 -100.90 0.36 -83.00
CA PHE A 250 -102.12 -0.35 -82.62
C PHE A 250 -103.38 0.25 -83.26
N GLU A 251 -103.50 1.58 -83.28
CA GLU A 251 -104.62 2.27 -83.95
C GLU A 251 -104.64 2.00 -85.45
N PHE A 252 -103.47 2.02 -86.10
CA PHE A 252 -103.33 1.70 -87.50
C PHE A 252 -103.72 0.24 -87.78
N ASP A 253 -103.21 -0.70 -86.98
CA ASP A 253 -103.55 -2.12 -87.07
C ASP A 253 -105.05 -2.35 -86.85
N LYS A 254 -105.68 -1.65 -85.91
CA LYS A 254 -107.14 -1.70 -85.67
C LYS A 254 -107.93 -1.15 -86.85
N ARG A 255 -107.51 -0.04 -87.45
CA ARG A 255 -108.16 0.53 -88.65
C ARG A 255 -108.03 -0.42 -89.83
N VAL A 256 -106.84 -0.99 -90.06
CA VAL A 256 -106.60 -2.00 -91.09
C VAL A 256 -107.48 -3.23 -90.87
N SER A 257 -107.53 -3.76 -89.64
CA SER A 257 -108.38 -4.90 -89.29
C SER A 257 -109.87 -4.59 -89.51
N THR A 258 -110.33 -3.39 -89.16
CA THR A 258 -111.72 -2.95 -89.41
C THR A 258 -112.01 -2.82 -90.91
N ALA A 259 -111.06 -2.28 -91.68
CA ALA A 259 -111.15 -2.19 -93.14
C ALA A 259 -111.18 -3.59 -93.79
N GLU A 260 -110.37 -4.53 -93.30
CA GLU A 260 -110.38 -5.93 -93.73
C GLU A 260 -111.71 -6.60 -93.42
N GLN A 261 -112.26 -6.41 -92.22
CA GLN A 261 -113.59 -6.91 -91.87
C GLN A 261 -114.68 -6.32 -92.76
N ASN A 262 -114.63 -5.02 -93.05
CA ASN A 262 -115.58 -4.37 -93.96
C ASN A 262 -115.45 -4.90 -95.39
N ARG A 263 -114.21 -5.07 -95.89
CA ARG A 263 -113.95 -5.71 -97.19
C ARG A 263 -114.53 -7.13 -97.22
N GLN A 264 -114.36 -7.89 -96.14
CA GLN A 264 -114.89 -9.24 -96.03
C GLN A 264 -116.42 -9.26 -96.01
N ARG A 265 -117.07 -8.33 -95.30
CA ARG A 265 -118.54 -8.17 -95.33
C ARG A 265 -119.02 -7.79 -96.73
N GLU A 266 -118.32 -6.92 -97.44
CA GLU A 266 -118.68 -6.52 -98.81
C GLU A 266 -118.53 -7.69 -99.79
N ILE A 267 -117.46 -8.47 -99.68
CA ILE A 267 -117.27 -9.72 -100.43
C ILE A 267 -118.43 -10.68 -100.11
N GLN A 268 -118.79 -10.87 -98.84
CA GLN A 268 -119.92 -11.71 -98.44
C GLN A 268 -121.25 -11.20 -99.01
N ARG A 269 -121.51 -9.89 -99.00
CA ARG A 269 -122.71 -9.30 -99.64
C ARG A 269 -122.72 -9.58 -101.14
N ARG A 270 -121.60 -9.40 -101.84
CA ARG A 270 -121.49 -9.72 -103.28
C ARG A 270 -121.71 -11.21 -103.53
N VAL A 271 -121.15 -12.10 -102.72
CA VAL A 271 -121.39 -13.55 -102.81
C VAL A 271 -122.86 -13.89 -102.55
N GLN A 272 -123.52 -13.25 -101.56
CA GLN A 272 -124.95 -13.44 -101.32
C GLN A 272 -125.82 -12.89 -102.46
N ALA A 273 -125.47 -11.75 -103.05
CA ALA A 273 -126.14 -11.21 -104.21
C ALA A 273 -126.03 -12.16 -105.42
N ILE A 274 -124.86 -12.75 -105.65
CA ILE A 274 -124.65 -13.79 -106.66
C ILE A 274 -125.54 -15.01 -106.36
N ARG A 275 -125.57 -15.51 -105.12
CA ARG A 275 -126.47 -16.62 -104.70
C ARG A 275 -127.95 -16.27 -104.84
N GLN A 276 -128.34 -15.01 -104.64
CA GLN A 276 -129.73 -14.56 -104.85
C GLN A 276 -130.06 -14.43 -106.33
N HIS A 277 -129.10 -14.05 -107.17
CA HIS A 277 -129.26 -14.09 -108.63
C HIS A 277 -129.37 -15.54 -109.12
N GLU A 278 -128.60 -16.48 -108.58
CA GLU A 278 -128.78 -17.92 -108.85
C GLU A 278 -130.17 -18.40 -108.43
N ARG A 279 -130.62 -18.09 -107.20
CA ARG A 279 -131.97 -18.44 -106.74
C ARG A 279 -133.07 -17.81 -107.60
N ARG A 280 -132.90 -16.57 -108.07
CA ARG A 280 -133.85 -15.93 -109.00
C ARG A 280 -133.83 -16.57 -110.39
N ALA A 281 -132.66 -16.96 -110.91
CA ALA A 281 -132.56 -17.73 -112.14
C ALA A 281 -133.22 -19.11 -112.02
N GLU A 282 -133.15 -19.72 -110.84
CA GLU A 282 -133.85 -20.97 -110.50
C GLU A 282 -135.37 -20.78 -110.39
N MET A 283 -135.82 -19.67 -109.80
CA MET A 283 -137.24 -19.31 -109.69
C MET A 283 -137.85 -18.97 -111.06
N VAL A 284 -137.10 -18.34 -111.97
CA VAL A 284 -137.52 -18.12 -113.37
C VAL A 284 -137.60 -19.45 -114.13
N ARG A 285 -136.72 -20.43 -113.85
CA ARG A 285 -136.85 -21.81 -114.38
C ARG A 285 -138.09 -22.53 -113.85
N GLN A 286 -138.49 -22.29 -112.60
CA GLN A 286 -139.71 -22.86 -112.00
C GLN A 286 -141.01 -22.17 -112.48
N ASN A 287 -141.04 -20.84 -112.62
CA ASN A 287 -142.22 -20.11 -113.12
C ASN A 287 -142.45 -20.28 -114.64
N LYS A 288 -141.41 -20.60 -115.42
CA LYS A 288 -141.53 -21.06 -116.82
C LYS A 288 -142.29 -22.40 -116.93
N ALA A 289 -142.32 -23.20 -115.86
CA ALA A 289 -143.00 -24.49 -115.81
C ALA A 289 -144.45 -24.42 -115.25
N ALA A 290 -144.86 -23.31 -114.62
CA ALA A 290 -146.12 -23.22 -113.86
C ALA A 290 -147.28 -22.46 -114.54
N LEU A 291 -147.10 -21.89 -115.74
CA LEU A 291 -148.10 -21.05 -116.43
C LEU A 291 -148.69 -21.69 -117.70
N SER A 292 -148.50 -23.00 -117.89
CA SER A 292 -149.13 -23.79 -118.95
C SER A 292 -150.44 -24.49 -118.54
N GLU A 293 -150.96 -24.30 -117.32
CA GLU A 293 -152.23 -24.90 -116.90
C GLU A 293 -153.16 -23.92 -116.16
N GLN A 294 -154.36 -23.74 -116.75
CA GLN A 294 -155.66 -23.53 -116.11
C GLN A 294 -156.38 -22.16 -116.22
N SER A 295 -157.54 -22.22 -116.90
CA SER A 295 -158.63 -21.25 -116.98
C SER A 295 -159.89 -21.82 -116.29
N VAL A 296 -160.74 -20.95 -115.68
CA VAL A 296 -162.24 -20.97 -115.57
C VAL A 296 -162.75 -20.03 -114.43
N LEU A 297 -163.22 -18.82 -114.82
CA LEU A 297 -164.44 -18.01 -114.50
C LEU A 297 -165.21 -18.05 -113.13
N PRO A 298 -166.19 -17.12 -112.82
CA PRO A 298 -166.25 -15.62 -112.91
C PRO A 298 -167.04 -14.88 -111.75
N ALA A 299 -167.06 -13.51 -111.80
CA ALA A 299 -168.13 -12.54 -111.38
C ALA A 299 -168.07 -11.72 -110.04
N GLU A 300 -168.49 -10.43 -110.17
CA GLU A 300 -168.94 -9.39 -109.18
C GLU A 300 -167.89 -8.68 -108.27
N LYS A 301 -168.01 -7.45 -107.74
CA LYS A 301 -168.62 -6.10 -108.03
C LYS A 301 -168.06 -5.16 -106.92
N GLU A 302 -167.74 -3.90 -107.26
CA GLU A 302 -167.84 -2.61 -106.51
C GLU A 302 -168.02 -2.61 -104.95
N THR A 303 -167.48 -1.73 -104.08
CA THR A 303 -166.94 -0.34 -104.12
C THR A 303 -166.33 0.06 -102.73
N ALA A 304 -165.45 1.08 -102.75
CA ALA A 304 -165.16 2.13 -101.74
C ALA A 304 -164.48 1.85 -100.36
N SER A 305 -163.35 2.55 -100.10
CA SER A 305 -163.16 3.50 -98.97
C SER A 305 -161.78 4.18 -98.98
N SER A 306 -161.79 5.54 -98.98
CA SER A 306 -160.74 6.52 -98.64
C SER A 306 -159.39 6.45 -99.40
N GLY A 307 -158.85 7.55 -99.94
CA GLY A 307 -158.93 8.94 -99.48
C GLY A 307 -157.52 9.39 -99.09
#